data_AF-A0A8D9B6Z3-F1
#
_entry.id   AF-A0A8D9B6Z3-F1
#
_cell.length_a   1.000
_cell.length_b   1.000
_cell.length_c   1.000
_cell.angle_alpha   90.00
_cell.angle_beta   90.00
_cell.angle_gamma   90.00
#
_symmetry.space_group_name_H-M   'P 1'
#
loop_
_entity.id
_entity.type
_entity.pdbx_description
1 polymer ?
#
loop_
_entity_poly.entity_id
_entity_poly.type
_entity_poly.pdbx_seq_one_letter_code
_entity_poly.pdbx_strand_id
1 'polypeptide(L)'
;MRNRVRRYHLRGPKQGTSDVFIDGLPGMPDNVKRDSKGNFLVSIVVAVDEYTPQILQIIGPFPNIRKFVARLLHLVEKIPSEQVRHVVGHFDSVSFVRPDRYSLLIISHQGEIVDALHSIDGSLKGSSDVEELNGAYYFGSYSAKHLAKVPLSKTKA
;
A
#
# COMPACT_ATOMS: atom_id res chain seq x y z
N MET A 1 -8.71 10.36 -5.35
CA MET A 1 -8.60 10.45 -3.87
C MET A 1 -7.21 11.02 -3.57
N ARG A 2 -6.95 11.61 -2.40
CA ARG A 2 -5.57 12.02 -2.07
C ARG A 2 -4.92 10.94 -1.21
N ASN A 3 -3.76 10.46 -1.63
CA ASN A 3 -2.98 9.48 -0.90
C ASN A 3 -2.19 10.20 0.19
N ARG A 4 -2.52 9.92 1.46
CA ARG A 4 -1.98 10.62 2.61
C ARG A 4 -1.94 9.74 3.85
N VAL A 5 -1.05 10.05 4.77
CA VAL A 5 -1.05 9.47 6.12
C VAL A 5 -1.54 10.54 7.09
N ARG A 6 -2.43 10.16 8.00
CA ARG A 6 -2.91 11.03 9.09
C ARG A 6 -2.33 10.55 10.40
N ARG A 7 -1.98 11.49 11.27
CA ARG A 7 -1.51 11.20 12.62
C ARG A 7 -2.59 11.57 13.62
N TYR A 8 -2.79 10.69 14.59
CA TYR A 8 -3.67 10.93 15.74
C TYR A 8 -2.83 11.14 17.00
N HIS A 9 -3.11 12.19 17.76
CA HIS A 9 -2.33 12.58 18.94
C HIS A 9 -2.87 11.90 20.20
N LEU A 10 -2.12 10.93 20.72
CA LEU A 10 -2.51 10.19 21.92
C LEU A 10 -2.13 10.91 23.23
N ARG A 11 -1.16 11.83 23.19
CA ARG A 11 -0.61 12.56 24.34
C ARG A 11 -0.15 13.96 23.95
N GLY A 12 0.10 14.81 24.95
CA GLY A 12 0.61 16.17 24.77
C GLY A 12 -0.49 17.22 24.49
N PRO A 13 -0.12 18.47 24.16
CA PRO A 13 -1.07 19.57 24.02
C PRO A 13 -2.14 19.39 22.94
N LYS A 14 -1.87 18.53 21.94
CA LYS A 14 -2.80 18.20 20.86
C LYS A 14 -3.58 16.91 21.10
N GLN A 15 -3.54 16.33 22.30
CA GLN A 15 -4.20 15.06 22.63
C GLN A 15 -5.66 15.05 22.17
N GLY A 16 -6.09 13.93 21.58
CA GLY A 16 -7.45 13.72 21.09
C GLY A 16 -7.71 14.27 19.67
N THR A 17 -6.74 14.99 19.09
CA THR A 17 -6.88 15.56 17.75
C THR A 17 -6.13 14.76 16.68
N SER A 18 -6.36 15.09 15.40
CA SER A 18 -5.64 14.51 14.27
C SER A 18 -5.22 15.56 13.26
N ASP A 19 -4.05 15.36 12.64
CA ASP A 19 -3.57 16.16 11.51
C ASP A 19 -3.13 15.30 10.33
N VAL A 20 -2.90 15.96 9.20
CA VAL A 20 -2.25 15.34 8.04
C VAL A 20 -0.76 15.29 8.35
N PHE A 21 -0.21 14.08 8.40
CA PHE A 21 1.20 13.86 8.69
C PHE A 21 2.06 14.04 7.44
N ILE A 22 1.61 13.48 6.33
CA ILE A 22 2.16 13.67 4.98
C ILE A 22 1.03 13.52 3.97
N ASP A 23 1.03 14.33 2.92
CA ASP A 23 0.05 14.32 1.83
C ASP A 23 0.76 14.13 0.47
N GLY A 24 -0.01 13.86 -0.59
CA GLY A 24 0.52 13.80 -1.95
C GLY A 24 1.42 12.58 -2.23
N LEU A 25 1.20 11.46 -1.53
CA LEU A 25 2.02 10.27 -1.71
C LEU A 25 1.91 9.68 -3.14
N PRO A 26 3.00 9.10 -3.68
CA PRO A 26 3.08 8.56 -5.05
C PRO A 26 2.38 7.19 -5.21
N GLY A 27 1.31 6.97 -4.45
CA GLY A 27 0.56 5.73 -4.44
C GLY A 27 -0.21 5.53 -3.14
N MET A 28 -0.99 4.45 -3.08
CA MET A 28 -1.81 4.13 -1.92
C MET A 28 -0.94 3.64 -0.77
N PRO A 29 -0.91 4.36 0.38
CA PRO A 29 -0.25 3.86 1.57
C PRO A 29 -1.07 2.72 2.18
N ASP A 30 -0.37 1.76 2.78
CA ASP A 30 -0.97 0.65 3.52
C ASP A 30 -0.46 0.64 4.98
N ASN A 31 0.46 -0.27 5.34
CA ASN A 31 1.00 -0.33 6.70
C ASN A 31 2.05 0.74 7.01
N VAL A 32 2.14 1.05 8.31
CA VAL A 32 3.13 1.96 8.91
C VAL A 32 3.86 1.24 10.04
N LYS A 33 5.19 1.18 9.93
CA LYS A 33 6.09 0.53 10.89
C LYS A 33 7.18 1.50 11.32
N ARG A 34 8.02 1.10 12.27
CA ARG A 34 9.18 1.91 12.70
C ARG A 34 10.48 1.19 12.40
N ASP A 35 11.46 1.97 11.97
CA ASP A 35 12.84 1.53 11.80
C ASP A 35 13.61 1.68 13.13
N SER A 36 14.84 1.18 13.19
CA SER A 36 15.68 1.28 14.40
C SER A 36 16.13 2.72 14.74
N LYS A 37 15.99 3.66 13.80
CA LYS A 37 16.33 5.08 13.96
C LYS A 37 15.11 5.93 14.36
N GLY A 38 13.94 5.32 14.46
CA GLY A 38 12.67 5.96 14.78
C GLY A 38 11.87 6.46 13.55
N ASN A 39 12.40 6.38 12.34
CA ASN A 39 11.64 6.77 11.15
C ASN A 39 10.45 5.84 10.93
N PHE A 40 9.44 6.35 10.23
CA PHE A 40 8.28 5.58 9.79
C PHE A 40 8.57 4.90 8.46
N LEU A 41 8.40 3.59 8.43
CA LEU A 41 8.41 2.76 7.24
C LEU A 41 6.98 2.68 6.72
N VAL A 42 6.71 3.23 5.54
CA VAL A 42 5.37 3.27 4.93
C VAL A 42 5.35 2.52 3.61
N SER A 43 4.56 1.45 3.55
CA SER A 43 4.36 0.65 2.36
C SER A 43 3.46 1.37 1.36
N ILE A 44 3.88 1.45 0.10
CA ILE A 44 3.07 1.94 -1.03
C ILE A 44 2.76 0.75 -1.94
N VAL A 45 1.52 0.27 -1.83
CA VAL A 45 1.08 -1.02 -2.40
C VAL A 45 0.41 -0.88 -3.77
N VAL A 46 -0.05 0.33 -4.09
CA VAL A 46 -0.54 0.67 -5.43
C VAL A 46 0.13 1.97 -5.85
N ALA A 47 1.23 1.83 -6.57
CA ALA A 47 1.94 2.92 -7.20
C ALA A 47 1.03 3.78 -8.11
N VAL A 48 1.28 5.08 -8.12
CA VAL A 48 0.69 6.05 -9.06
C VAL A 48 1.82 6.83 -9.70
N ASP A 49 1.79 6.90 -11.02
CA ASP A 49 2.59 7.81 -11.82
C ASP A 49 1.83 8.15 -13.12
N GLU A 50 2.47 8.94 -13.98
CA GLU A 50 1.90 9.39 -15.25
C GLU A 50 1.49 8.24 -16.18
N TYR A 51 2.21 7.11 -16.12
CA TYR A 51 1.98 5.95 -16.98
C TYR A 51 1.06 4.91 -16.33
N THR A 52 0.89 4.98 -15.01
CA THR A 52 0.11 4.04 -14.22
C THR A 52 -0.95 4.76 -13.37
N PRO A 53 -2.05 5.22 -13.98
CA PRO A 53 -3.11 5.88 -13.24
C PRO A 53 -3.90 4.88 -12.38
N GLN A 54 -4.25 5.27 -11.16
CA GLN A 54 -5.11 4.45 -10.30
C GLN A 54 -6.57 4.46 -10.79
N ILE A 55 -6.95 3.44 -11.57
CA ILE A 55 -8.29 3.31 -12.17
C ILE A 55 -9.41 3.42 -11.12
N LEU A 56 -9.23 2.79 -9.95
CA LEU A 56 -10.20 2.86 -8.85
C LEU A 56 -10.42 4.29 -8.33
N GLN A 57 -9.38 5.14 -8.38
CA GLN A 57 -9.53 6.54 -8.03
C GLN A 57 -10.22 7.35 -9.11
N ILE A 58 -9.98 7.03 -10.38
CA ILE A 58 -10.63 7.69 -11.53
C ILE A 58 -12.14 7.46 -11.50
N ILE A 59 -12.58 6.23 -11.22
CA ILE A 59 -14.01 5.91 -11.13
C ILE A 59 -14.66 6.41 -9.82
N GLY A 60 -13.85 6.74 -8.81
CA GLY A 60 -14.28 7.16 -7.47
C GLY A 60 -15.37 8.25 -7.47
N PRO A 61 -15.18 9.37 -8.19
CA PRO A 61 -16.15 10.46 -8.30
C PRO A 61 -17.48 10.09 -8.98
N PHE A 62 -17.57 8.96 -9.69
CA PHE A 62 -18.75 8.57 -10.46
C PHE A 62 -19.58 7.51 -9.72
N PRO A 63 -20.59 7.89 -8.91
CA PRO A 63 -21.31 6.96 -8.04
C PRO A 63 -22.07 5.88 -8.81
N ASN A 64 -22.60 6.18 -10.00
CA ASN A 64 -23.34 5.21 -10.81
C ASN A 64 -22.41 4.14 -11.39
N ILE A 65 -21.19 4.51 -11.79
CA ILE A 65 -20.18 3.57 -12.28
C ILE A 65 -19.75 2.64 -11.14
N ARG A 66 -19.44 3.19 -9.95
CA ARG A 66 -19.10 2.37 -8.78
C ARG A 66 -20.20 1.37 -8.43
N LYS A 67 -21.46 1.82 -8.43
CA LYS A 67 -22.63 0.96 -8.19
C LYS A 67 -22.74 -0.14 -9.24
N PHE A 68 -22.54 0.19 -10.52
CA PHE A 68 -22.56 -0.78 -11.61
C PHE A 68 -21.49 -1.85 -11.43
N VAL A 69 -20.23 -1.45 -11.21
CA VAL A 69 -19.10 -2.38 -11.00
C VAL A 69 -19.34 -3.27 -9.78
N ALA A 70 -19.79 -2.70 -8.66
CA ALA A 70 -20.09 -3.47 -7.45
C ALA A 70 -21.20 -4.51 -7.68
N ARG A 71 -22.27 -4.13 -8.39
CA ARG A 71 -23.37 -5.06 -8.74
C ARG A 71 -22.91 -6.15 -9.69
N LEU A 72 -22.07 -5.81 -10.67
CA LEU A 72 -21.50 -6.80 -11.60
C LEU A 72 -20.65 -7.82 -10.86
N LEU A 73 -19.72 -7.39 -9.99
CA LEU A 73 -18.91 -8.29 -9.16
C LEU A 73 -19.78 -9.17 -8.24
N HIS A 74 -20.83 -8.60 -7.65
CA HIS A 74 -21.77 -9.36 -6.85
C HIS A 74 -22.54 -10.42 -7.65
N LEU A 75 -22.89 -10.15 -8.92
CA LEU A 75 -23.50 -11.16 -9.79
C LEU A 75 -22.52 -12.29 -10.12
N VAL A 76 -21.25 -11.97 -10.36
CA VAL A 76 -20.19 -12.97 -10.58
C VAL A 76 -20.01 -13.85 -9.36
N GLU A 77 -20.01 -13.27 -8.15
CA GLU A 77 -19.89 -14.02 -6.89
C GLU A 77 -21.01 -15.05 -6.66
N LYS A 78 -22.19 -14.85 -7.27
CA LYS A 78 -23.32 -15.81 -7.20
C LYS A 78 -23.09 -17.10 -7.99
N ILE A 79 -22.07 -17.16 -8.85
CA ILE A 79 -21.69 -18.41 -9.51
C ILE A 79 -21.22 -19.38 -8.41
N PRO A 80 -21.79 -20.59 -8.30
CA PRO A 80 -21.52 -21.51 -7.19
C PRO A 80 -20.16 -22.20 -7.35
N SER A 81 -19.09 -21.41 -7.20
CA SER A 81 -17.70 -21.86 -7.28
C SER A 81 -16.86 -21.14 -6.23
N GLU A 82 -16.20 -21.92 -5.36
CA GLU A 82 -15.27 -21.38 -4.36
C GLU A 82 -14.11 -20.62 -5.02
N GLN A 83 -13.67 -21.04 -6.21
CA GLN A 83 -12.64 -20.33 -6.96
C GLN A 83 -13.11 -18.94 -7.38
N VAL A 84 -14.37 -18.81 -7.81
CA VAL A 84 -14.93 -17.51 -8.20
C VAL A 84 -15.05 -16.59 -6.99
N ARG A 85 -15.55 -17.10 -5.86
CA ARG A 85 -15.61 -16.33 -4.61
C ARG A 85 -14.23 -15.91 -4.13
N HIS A 86 -13.25 -16.80 -4.21
CA HIS A 86 -11.86 -16.50 -3.88
C HIS A 86 -11.31 -15.37 -4.75
N VAL A 87 -11.44 -15.47 -6.08
CA VAL A 87 -10.92 -14.49 -7.04
C VAL A 87 -11.58 -13.11 -6.88
N VAL A 88 -12.90 -13.08 -6.60
CA VAL A 88 -13.61 -11.82 -6.34
C VAL A 88 -13.23 -11.25 -4.98
N GLY A 89 -13.24 -12.07 -3.92
CA GLY A 89 -12.96 -11.64 -2.54
C GLY A 89 -11.52 -11.21 -2.29
N HIS A 90 -10.54 -11.83 -2.96
CA HIS A 90 -9.13 -11.42 -2.90
C HIS A 90 -8.78 -10.28 -3.86
N PHE A 91 -9.77 -9.74 -4.58
CA PHE A 91 -9.58 -8.70 -5.59
C PHE A 91 -8.61 -9.10 -6.71
N ASP A 92 -8.45 -10.40 -6.96
CA ASP A 92 -7.63 -10.92 -8.06
C ASP A 92 -8.29 -10.60 -9.40
N SER A 93 -9.62 -10.56 -9.44
CA SER A 93 -10.42 -10.12 -10.60
C SER A 93 -10.09 -8.71 -11.09
N VAL A 94 -9.48 -7.88 -10.24
CA VAL A 94 -9.06 -6.51 -10.56
C VAL A 94 -7.54 -6.34 -10.40
N SER A 95 -6.78 -7.43 -10.31
CA SER A 95 -5.31 -7.37 -10.17
C SER A 95 -4.64 -6.73 -11.38
N PHE A 96 -5.21 -6.88 -12.59
CA PHE A 96 -4.68 -6.31 -13.83
C PHE A 96 -4.64 -4.77 -13.85
N VAL A 97 -5.37 -4.10 -12.95
CA VAL A 97 -5.35 -2.63 -12.83
C VAL A 97 -4.28 -2.13 -11.85
N ARG A 98 -3.55 -3.05 -11.20
CA ARG A 98 -2.48 -2.74 -10.24
C ARG A 98 -1.12 -3.00 -10.91
N PRO A 99 -0.17 -2.07 -10.82
CA PRO A 99 1.18 -2.33 -11.29
C PRO A 99 1.87 -3.37 -10.42
N ASP A 100 2.82 -4.10 -11.02
CA ASP A 100 3.71 -5.02 -10.31
C ASP A 100 4.90 -4.26 -9.68
N ARG A 101 4.56 -3.19 -8.97
CA ARG A 101 5.51 -2.29 -8.29
C ARG A 101 5.19 -2.18 -6.81
N TYR A 102 6.22 -2.21 -5.99
CA TYR A 102 6.14 -1.90 -4.58
C TYR A 102 7.14 -0.80 -4.23
N SER A 103 6.73 0.15 -3.40
CA SER A 103 7.67 1.14 -2.85
C SER A 103 7.59 1.15 -1.33
N LEU A 104 8.76 1.24 -0.68
CA LEU A 104 8.87 1.55 0.73
C LEU A 104 9.33 3.00 0.87
N LEU A 105 8.54 3.83 1.54
CA LEU A 105 8.95 5.18 1.91
C LEU A 105 9.46 5.19 3.35
N ILE A 106 10.59 5.85 3.58
CA ILE A 106 11.16 6.06 4.90
C ILE A 106 10.92 7.53 5.22
N ILE A 107 10.11 7.79 6.26
CA ILE A 107 9.58 9.10 6.59
C ILE A 107 10.05 9.49 8.00
N SER A 108 10.69 10.64 8.14
CA SER A 108 11.11 11.18 9.43
C SER A 108 9.93 11.46 10.36
N HIS A 109 10.20 11.70 11.65
CA HIS A 109 9.18 12.11 12.62
C HIS A 109 8.49 13.45 12.29
N GLN A 110 9.10 14.26 11.43
CA GLN A 110 8.60 15.55 10.97
C GLN A 110 7.65 15.42 9.78
N GLY A 111 7.56 14.25 9.14
CA GLY A 111 6.74 14.03 7.95
C GLY A 111 7.49 14.21 6.63
N GLU A 112 8.81 14.31 6.67
CA GLU A 112 9.67 14.41 5.47
C GLU A 112 10.08 13.02 4.98
N ILE A 113 10.01 12.78 3.67
CA ILE A 113 10.57 11.57 3.05
C ILE A 113 12.10 11.71 3.07
N VAL A 114 12.77 10.84 3.81
CA VAL A 114 14.25 10.85 3.94
C VAL A 114 14.91 9.84 3.03
N ASP A 115 14.20 8.79 2.64
CA ASP A 115 14.71 7.75 1.74
C ASP A 115 13.52 6.95 1.14
N ALA A 116 13.76 6.23 0.04
CA ALA A 116 12.77 5.40 -0.62
C ALA A 116 13.40 4.21 -1.33
N LEU A 117 12.80 3.03 -1.18
CA LEU A 117 13.18 1.81 -1.88
C LEU A 117 12.07 1.39 -2.85
N HIS A 118 12.45 0.94 -4.04
CA HIS A 118 11.50 0.56 -5.09
C HIS A 118 11.82 -0.84 -5.62
N SER A 119 10.80 -1.71 -5.68
CA SER A 119 10.83 -2.96 -6.45
C SER A 119 9.96 -2.76 -7.69
N ILE A 120 10.59 -2.86 -8.86
CA ILE A 120 9.99 -2.68 -10.19
C ILE A 120 9.95 -3.99 -11.02
N ASP A 121 10.54 -5.05 -10.48
CA ASP A 121 10.68 -6.37 -11.10
C ASP A 121 9.55 -7.34 -10.70
N GLY A 122 8.57 -6.87 -9.92
CA GLY A 122 7.48 -7.68 -9.40
C GLY A 122 7.87 -8.62 -8.25
N SER A 123 9.13 -8.62 -7.79
CA SER A 123 9.60 -9.52 -6.72
C SER A 123 8.89 -9.28 -5.38
N LEU A 124 8.40 -8.06 -5.14
CA LEU A 124 7.61 -7.67 -3.97
C LEU A 124 6.13 -7.44 -4.30
N LYS A 125 5.60 -8.05 -5.37
CA LYS A 125 4.19 -7.94 -5.72
C LYS A 125 3.31 -8.46 -4.58
N GLY A 126 2.33 -7.64 -4.18
CA GLY A 126 1.40 -7.98 -3.10
C GLY A 126 2.01 -7.86 -1.70
N SER A 127 3.23 -7.33 -1.56
CA SER A 127 3.73 -6.92 -0.25
C SER A 127 2.91 -5.75 0.28
N SER A 128 2.55 -5.82 1.57
CA SER A 128 1.80 -4.79 2.28
C SER A 128 2.45 -4.38 3.59
N ASP A 129 3.29 -5.24 4.16
CA ASP A 129 3.98 -4.99 5.43
C ASP A 129 5.49 -5.04 5.29
N VAL A 130 6.18 -4.37 6.21
CA VAL A 130 7.64 -4.39 6.30
C VAL A 130 8.08 -4.37 7.76
N GLU A 131 9.11 -5.15 8.09
CA GLU A 131 9.72 -5.13 9.42
C GLU A 131 11.23 -5.02 9.29
N GLU A 132 11.85 -4.09 10.01
CA GLU A 132 13.30 -4.07 10.19
C GLU A 132 13.68 -5.03 11.33
N LEU A 133 14.44 -6.08 11.00
CA LEU A 133 14.90 -7.04 11.99
C LEU A 133 16.30 -7.54 11.63
N ASN A 134 17.20 -7.61 12.63
CA ASN A 134 18.54 -8.18 12.49
C ASN A 134 19.32 -7.67 11.25
N GLY A 135 19.28 -6.36 10.99
CA GLY A 135 20.01 -5.73 9.90
C GLY A 135 19.43 -5.97 8.49
N ALA A 136 18.16 -6.34 8.38
CA ALA A 136 17.46 -6.49 7.11
C ALA A 136 15.99 -6.02 7.20
N TYR A 137 15.43 -5.63 6.05
CA TYR A 137 13.99 -5.50 5.88
C TYR A 137 13.39 -6.84 5.47
N TYR A 138 12.32 -7.24 6.14
CA TYR A 138 11.48 -8.37 5.78
C TYR A 138 10.14 -7.85 5.27
N PHE A 139 9.71 -8.28 4.08
CA PHE A 139 8.49 -7.81 3.46
C PHE A 139 7.40 -8.86 3.56
N GLY A 140 6.32 -8.54 4.28
CA GLY A 140 5.14 -9.38 4.41
C GLY A 140 4.21 -9.18 3.23
N SER A 141 3.71 -10.28 2.67
CA SER A 141 2.72 -10.28 1.59
C SER A 141 1.53 -11.16 1.96
N TYR A 142 0.33 -10.72 1.57
CA TYR A 142 -0.89 -11.51 1.74
C TYR A 142 -1.05 -12.61 0.68
N SER A 143 -0.23 -12.60 -0.39
CA SER A 143 -0.35 -13.52 -1.53
C SER A 143 0.93 -14.29 -1.84
N ALA A 144 2.11 -13.77 -1.48
CA ALA A 144 3.36 -14.47 -1.72
C ALA A 144 3.50 -15.71 -0.82
N LYS A 145 4.00 -16.81 -1.41
CA LYS A 145 4.33 -18.06 -0.68
C LYS A 145 5.73 -18.03 -0.04
N HIS A 146 6.34 -16.86 0.00
CA HIS A 146 7.70 -16.64 0.49
C HIS A 146 7.76 -15.33 1.26
N LEU A 147 8.77 -15.21 2.12
CA LEU A 147 9.09 -13.98 2.82
C LEU A 147 10.32 -13.34 2.15
N ALA A 148 10.14 -12.16 1.56
CA ALA A 148 11.26 -11.46 0.94
C ALA A 148 12.12 -10.76 2.00
N LYS A 149 13.44 -10.79 1.79
CA LYS A 149 14.43 -10.21 2.70
C LYS A 149 15.43 -9.36 1.92
N VAL A 150 15.61 -8.12 2.34
CA VAL A 150 16.61 -7.20 1.78
C VAL A 150 17.55 -6.73 2.90
N PRO A 151 18.85 -7.11 2.87
CA PRO A 151 19.83 -6.62 3.84
C PRO A 151 19.98 -5.10 3.78
N LEU A 152 20.04 -4.42 4.94
CA LEU A 152 20.20 -2.96 5.01
C LEU A 152 21.52 -2.47 4.40
N SER A 153 22.53 -3.34 4.34
CA SER A 153 23.79 -3.03 3.64
C SER A 153 23.61 -2.85 2.13
N LYS A 154 22.51 -3.34 1.55
CA LYS A 154 22.17 -3.24 0.13
C LYS A 154 21.14 -2.14 -0.17
N THR A 155 20.65 -1.44 0.86
CA THR A 155 19.61 -0.40 0.69
C THR A 155 20.17 1.01 0.67
N LYS A 156 21.46 1.19 0.95
CA LYS A 156 22.13 2.49 0.81
C LYS A 156 22.59 2.67 -0.64
N ALA A 157 22.17 3.77 -1.25
CA ALA A 157 22.81 4.30 -2.46
C ALA A 157 24.20 4.86 -2.14
#